data_AF-A0A381R7I3-F1
#
_entry.id   AF-A0A381R7I3-F1
#
_cell.length_a   1.000
_cell.length_b   1.000
_cell.length_c   1.000
_cell.angle_alpha   90.00
_cell.angle_beta   90.00
_cell.angle_gamma   90.00
#
_symmetry.space_group_name_H-M   'P 1'
#
loop_
_entity.id
_entity.type
_entity.pdbx_description
1 polymer ?
#
loop_
_entity_poly.entity_id
_entity_poly.type
_entity_poly.pdbx_seq_one_letter_code
_entity_poly.pdbx_strand_id
1 'polypeptide(L)'
;MDPLSNLFSLNRFGIKPGLHAIRELTRAMGDPQSTYRCLIVAGTNGKGSVVAMVDAALRSAGYRVGRYTSPHLRSVTERFVVDDTVISESALR
;
A
#
# COMPACT_ATOMS: atom_id res chain seq x y z
N MET A 1 -16.47 -10.49 12.24
CA MET A 1 -16.65 -9.06 11.91
C MET A 1 -15.83 -8.82 10.64
N ASP A 2 -16.39 -8.18 9.60
CA ASP A 2 -15.66 -7.90 8.37
C ASP A 2 -14.58 -6.81 8.63
N PRO A 3 -13.28 -7.12 8.47
CA PRO A 3 -12.20 -6.17 8.75
C PRO A 3 -12.29 -4.88 7.93
N LEU A 4 -12.73 -4.98 6.66
CA LEU A 4 -12.82 -3.83 5.77
C LEU A 4 -13.94 -2.89 6.17
N SER A 5 -15.14 -3.42 6.45
CA SER A 5 -16.25 -2.62 6.97
C SER A 5 -15.89 -1.89 8.26
N ASN A 6 -15.19 -2.55 9.18
CA ASN A 6 -14.70 -1.90 10.40
C ASN A 6 -13.73 -0.76 10.06
N LEU A 7 -12.70 -1.02 9.25
CA LEU A 7 -11.72 -0.01 8.83
C LEU A 7 -12.38 1.21 8.18
N PHE A 8 -13.34 1.00 7.28
CA PHE A 8 -14.04 2.11 6.61
C PHE A 8 -14.95 2.90 7.56
N SER A 9 -15.53 2.26 8.57
CA SER A 9 -16.33 2.95 9.59
C SER A 9 -15.52 3.96 10.42
N LEU A 10 -14.20 3.75 10.55
CA LEU A 10 -13.30 4.65 11.27
C LEU A 10 -13.07 6.00 10.54
N ASN A 11 -13.46 6.13 9.28
CA ASN A 11 -13.31 7.35 8.49
C ASN A 11 -14.35 8.44 8.82
N ARG A 12 -15.09 8.31 9.94
CA ARG A 12 -16.15 9.25 10.38
C ARG A 12 -15.71 10.72 10.42
N PHE A 13 -14.44 10.97 10.70
CA PHE A 13 -13.88 12.33 10.85
C PHE A 13 -13.01 12.77 9.67
N GLY A 14 -13.03 12.02 8.56
CA GLY A 14 -12.21 12.30 7.38
C GLY A 14 -10.70 12.12 7.61
N ILE A 15 -9.92 12.74 6.72
CA ILE A 15 -8.46 12.68 6.75
C ILE A 15 -7.92 13.50 7.92
N LYS A 16 -7.16 12.85 8.81
CA LYS A 16 -6.41 13.49 9.91
C LYS A 16 -4.91 13.46 9.57
N PRO A 17 -4.33 14.57 9.10
CA PRO A 17 -2.90 14.63 8.82
C PRO A 17 -2.06 14.43 10.10
N GLY A 18 -0.89 13.84 9.93
CA GLY A 18 0.05 13.57 11.03
C GLY A 18 0.56 12.14 10.99
N LEU A 19 1.76 11.93 11.53
CA LEU A 19 2.42 10.62 11.52
C LEU A 19 2.41 9.92 12.89
N HIS A 20 1.90 10.56 13.93
CA HIS A 20 1.98 10.02 15.30
C HIS A 20 1.27 8.66 15.42
N ALA A 21 0.00 8.58 15.04
CA ALA A 21 -0.79 7.34 15.16
C ALA A 21 -0.18 6.17 14.37
N ILE A 22 0.24 6.41 13.11
CA ILE A 22 0.85 5.36 12.29
C ILE A 22 2.23 4.95 12.81
N ARG A 23 3.02 5.89 13.35
CA ARG A 23 4.34 5.57 13.95
C ARG A 23 4.22 4.72 15.20
N GLU A 24 3.25 4.98 16.08
CA GLU A 24 3.02 4.12 17.25
C GLU A 24 2.56 2.72 16.82
N LEU A 25 1.68 2.64 15.83
CA LEU A 25 1.24 1.36 15.28
C LEU A 25 2.40 0.56 14.66
N THR A 26 3.23 1.17 13.81
CA THR A 26 4.35 0.46 13.18
C THR A 26 5.42 0.07 14.18
N ARG A 27 5.69 0.90 15.20
CA ARG A 27 6.63 0.55 16.27
C ARG A 27 6.15 -0.69 17.05
N ALA A 28 4.86 -0.77 17.36
CA ALA A 28 4.27 -1.95 18.01
C ALA A 28 4.37 -3.22 17.14
N MET A 29 4.49 -3.06 15.81
CA MET A 29 4.68 -4.16 14.85
C MET A 29 6.16 -4.43 14.52
N GLY A 30 7.11 -3.79 15.21
CA GLY A 30 8.55 -3.98 14.97
C GLY A 30 9.10 -3.23 13.75
N ASP A 31 8.49 -2.10 13.39
CA ASP A 31 8.91 -1.21 12.30
C ASP A 31 9.10 -1.93 10.93
N PRO A 32 8.05 -2.60 10.41
CA PRO A 32 8.14 -3.40 9.18
C PRO A 32 8.59 -2.59 7.96
N GLN A 33 8.32 -1.28 7.93
CA GLN A 33 8.76 -0.36 6.87
C GLN A 33 10.29 -0.27 6.71
N SER A 34 11.05 -0.68 7.74
CA SER A 34 12.52 -0.65 7.74
C SER A 34 13.15 -1.95 7.24
N THR A 35 12.33 -2.97 6.90
CA THR A 35 12.81 -4.30 6.50
C THR A 35 13.08 -4.44 4.99
N TYR A 36 12.70 -3.45 4.19
CA TYR A 36 12.88 -3.42 2.74
C TYR A 36 13.18 -2.01 2.23
N ARG A 37 13.80 -1.93 1.03
CA ARG A 37 14.04 -0.64 0.37
C ARG A 37 12.72 -0.10 -0.19
N CYS A 38 12.45 1.19 0.03
CA CYS A 38 11.23 1.85 -0.41
C CYS A 38 11.51 2.97 -1.42
N LEU A 39 10.65 3.07 -2.44
CA LEU A 39 10.55 4.24 -3.32
C LEU A 39 9.22 4.95 -3.05
N ILE A 40 9.26 6.22 -2.65
CA ILE A 40 8.05 7.02 -2.37
C ILE A 40 7.78 7.92 -3.57
N VAL A 41 6.65 7.68 -4.25
CA VAL A 41 6.24 8.47 -5.43
C VAL A 41 5.15 9.47 -5.02
N ALA A 42 5.52 10.74 -4.94
CA ALA A 42 4.63 11.86 -4.66
C ALA A 42 4.40 12.74 -5.90
N GLY A 43 3.28 13.48 -5.94
CA GLY A 43 2.95 14.39 -7.03
C GLY A 43 1.44 14.50 -7.28
N THR A 44 1.01 15.48 -8.07
CA THR A 44 -0.42 15.70 -8.36
C THR A 44 -0.96 14.61 -9.30
N ASN A 45 -0.26 14.36 -10.40
CA ASN A 45 -0.65 13.43 -11.46
C ASN A 45 0.45 12.39 -11.75
N GLY A 46 0.12 11.33 -12.47
CA GLY A 46 1.11 10.37 -12.99
C GLY A 46 1.70 9.38 -11.99
N LYS A 47 1.46 9.52 -10.68
CA LYS A 47 2.00 8.62 -9.63
C LYS A 47 1.78 7.14 -9.93
N GLY A 48 0.56 6.75 -10.30
CA GLY A 48 0.23 5.36 -10.62
C GLY A 48 1.02 4.83 -11.82
N SER A 49 1.15 5.65 -12.88
CA SER A 49 1.93 5.32 -14.06
C SER A 49 3.42 5.17 -13.74
N VAL A 50 3.97 6.09 -12.94
CA VAL A 50 5.37 6.02 -12.49
C VAL A 50 5.62 4.75 -11.65
N VAL A 51 4.72 4.45 -10.71
CA VAL A 51 4.81 3.21 -9.91
C VAL A 51 4.79 1.97 -10.80
N ALA A 52 3.92 1.92 -11.81
CA ALA A 52 3.86 0.78 -12.75
C ALA A 52 5.13 0.65 -13.61
N MET A 53 5.66 1.76 -14.12
CA MET A 53 6.91 1.76 -14.91
C MET A 53 8.12 1.31 -14.08
N VAL A 54 8.23 1.82 -12.84
CA VAL A 54 9.31 1.46 -11.91
C VAL A 54 9.21 -0.01 -11.50
N ASP A 55 8.00 -0.49 -11.19
CA ASP A 55 7.74 -1.90 -10.89
C ASP A 55 8.19 -2.82 -12.02
N ALA A 56 7.76 -2.55 -13.26
CA ALA A 56 8.13 -3.34 -14.43
C ALA A 56 9.66 -3.33 -14.68
N ALA A 57 10.31 -2.17 -14.54
CA ALA A 57 11.76 -2.05 -14.71
C ALA A 57 12.54 -2.85 -13.65
N LEU A 58 12.15 -2.75 -12.37
CA LEU A 58 12.81 -3.46 -11.28
C LEU A 58 12.58 -4.98 -11.37
N ARG A 59 11.37 -5.43 -11.71
CA ARG A 59 11.09 -6.85 -11.95
C ARG A 59 11.91 -7.39 -13.13
N SER A 60 11.99 -6.64 -14.23
CA SER A 60 12.82 -7.00 -15.39
C SER A 60 14.31 -7.12 -15.02
N ALA A 61 14.78 -6.33 -14.06
CA ALA A 61 16.13 -6.42 -13.51
C ALA A 61 16.32 -7.56 -12.47
N GLY A 62 15.31 -8.41 -12.25
CA GLY A 62 15.40 -9.59 -11.37
C GLY A 62 15.09 -9.32 -9.89
N TYR A 63 14.55 -8.15 -9.55
CA TYR A 63 14.13 -7.87 -8.17
C TYR A 63 12.73 -8.42 -7.90
N ARG A 64 12.51 -8.88 -6.67
CA ARG A 64 11.17 -9.07 -6.10
C ARG A 64 10.59 -7.71 -5.73
N VAL A 65 9.41 -7.37 -6.24
CA VAL A 65 8.84 -6.01 -6.10
C VAL A 65 7.42 -6.06 -5.57
N GLY A 66 7.16 -5.23 -4.57
CA GLY A 66 5.81 -4.92 -4.11
C GLY A 66 5.45 -3.48 -4.51
N ARG A 67 4.23 -3.25 -4.98
CA ARG A 67 3.70 -1.90 -5.24
C ARG A 67 2.40 -1.65 -4.50
N TYR A 68 2.28 -0.43 -3.98
CA TYR A 68 1.07 0.10 -3.39
C TYR A 68 0.53 1.27 -4.21
N THR A 69 -0.74 1.23 -4.60
CA THR A 69 -1.42 2.30 -5.36
C THR A 69 -2.83 2.56 -4.85
N SER A 70 -3.26 3.82 -4.86
CA SER A 70 -4.62 4.21 -4.47
C SER A 70 -5.13 5.38 -5.31
N PRO A 71 -6.46 5.51 -5.55
CA PRO A 71 -7.51 4.58 -5.15
C PRO A 71 -7.49 3.28 -5.97
N HIS A 72 -8.31 2.30 -5.55
CA HIS A 72 -8.61 1.10 -6.36
C HIS A 72 -9.85 1.36 -7.24
N LEU A 73 -10.10 0.51 -8.24
CA LEU A 73 -11.27 0.61 -9.11
C LEU A 73 -12.42 -0.29 -8.67
N ARG A 74 -12.16 -1.56 -8.34
CA ARG A 74 -13.22 -2.51 -7.91
C ARG A 74 -12.99 -3.09 -6.52
N SER A 75 -11.76 -3.51 -6.21
CA SER A 75 -11.42 -4.16 -4.94
C SER A 75 -10.24 -3.52 -4.22
N VAL A 76 -10.27 -3.51 -2.88
CA VAL A 76 -9.15 -3.08 -2.04
C VAL A 76 -7.88 -3.88 -2.32
N THR A 77 -8.01 -5.15 -2.73
CA THR A 77 -6.86 -5.99 -3.07
C THR A 77 -6.02 -5.39 -4.19
N GLU A 78 -6.62 -4.68 -5.16
CA GLU A 78 -5.92 -4.01 -6.27
C GLU A 78 -4.88 -2.99 -5.80
N ARG A 79 -5.00 -2.51 -4.56
CA ARG A 79 -4.02 -1.58 -3.98
C ARG A 79 -2.69 -2.25 -3.66
N PHE A 80 -2.65 -3.57 -3.53
CA PHE A 80 -1.48 -4.32 -3.09
C PHE A 80 -1.13 -5.38 -4.13
N VAL A 81 0.05 -5.23 -4.74
CA VAL A 81 0.54 -6.15 -5.77
C VAL A 81 1.96 -6.55 -5.42
N VAL A 82 2.25 -7.85 -5.52
CA VAL A 82 3.58 -8.42 -5.31
C VAL A 82 3.92 -9.27 -6.53
N ASP A 83 5.06 -9.00 -7.17
CA ASP A 83 5.49 -9.68 -8.39
C ASP A 83 4.39 -9.73 -9.47
N ASP A 84 3.80 -8.55 -9.73
CA ASP A 84 2.68 -8.33 -10.67
C ASP A 84 1.36 -9.06 -10.34
N THR A 85 1.27 -9.68 -9.17
CA THR A 85 0.08 -10.42 -8.74
C THR A 85 -0.64 -9.67 -7.63
N VAL A 86 -1.94 -9.41 -7.83
CA VAL A 86 -2.83 -8.84 -6.82
C VAL A 86 -2.97 -9.83 -5.66
N ILE A 87 -2.94 -9.34 -4.42
CA ILE A 87 -3.12 -10.22 -3.25
C ILE A 87 -4.52 -10.85 -3.22
N SER A 88 -4.65 -12.02 -2.60
CA SER A 88 -5.94 -12.67 -2.37
C SER A 88 -6.75 -11.92 -1.32
N GLU A 89 -8.08 -12.08 -1.33
CA GLU A 89 -8.95 -11.54 -0.27
C GLU A 89 -8.63 -12.12 1.11
N SER A 90 -8.13 -13.37 1.18
CA SER A 90 -7.70 -13.98 2.43
C SER A 90 -6.53 -13.24 3.09
N ALA A 91 -5.72 -12.52 2.31
CA ALA A 91 -4.62 -11.71 2.84
C ALA A 91 -5.09 -10.39 3.50
N LEU A 92 -6.39 -10.05 3.41
CA LEU A 92 -6.99 -8.89 4.08
C LEU A 92 -7.62 -9.24 5.44
N ARG A 93 -7.53 -10.50 5.87
CA ARG A 93 -8.10 -11.01 7.13
C ARG A 93 -7.02 -11.22 8.17
#